data_AF-A0A397SMF4-F1
#
_entry.id   AF-A0A397SMF4-F1
#
_cell.length_a   1.000
_cell.length_b   1.000
_cell.length_c   1.000
_cell.angle_alpha   90.00
_cell.angle_beta   90.00
_cell.angle_gamma   90.00
#
_symmetry.space_group_name_H-M   'P 1'
#
loop_
_entity.id
_entity.type
_entity.pdbx_description
1 polymer ?
#
loop_
_entity_poly.entity_id
_entity_poly.type
_entity_poly.pdbx_seq_one_letter_code
_entity_poly.pdbx_strand_id
1 'polypeptide(L)'
;MDYLWSFFFKVNINDRRQRIFVLTICSKILSHPSEETTFSLYLENDYFYGQNCLNQFEIDKLLQKAFQSNNVYVYRSPLSICVDFKEDTIKNVLRIYKQWFQPSINSLIRLDEKKRREWNQNHNINNPEDNMKNDLIKNINKIVPGFNYLIDHPYGAGDLIFGSDYGVYVAIETKQLMNFGTGRSVQVAESYVKNEVKNQAKVYKQIVQEKFMVKVIGVSYTNETKENTIQFADDQDAEIANLINIYYNEIWNMGDDCKIY
;
A
#
# COMPACT_ATOMS: atom_id res chain seq x y z
N MET A 1 15.01 -29.78 22.03
CA MET A 1 14.75 -28.53 22.79
C MET A 1 13.57 -27.75 22.19
N ASP A 2 13.39 -27.72 20.86
CA ASP A 2 12.31 -26.98 20.19
C ASP A 2 10.87 -27.38 20.57
N TYR A 3 10.66 -28.64 20.98
CA TYR A 3 9.35 -29.16 21.35
C TYR A 3 8.79 -28.65 22.68
N LEU A 4 9.61 -28.08 23.57
CA LEU A 4 9.13 -27.51 24.84
C LEU A 4 8.71 -26.04 24.70
N TRP A 5 9.35 -25.31 23.78
CA TRP A 5 9.00 -23.92 23.45
C TRP A 5 7.70 -23.81 22.64
N SER A 6 7.36 -24.85 21.86
CA SER A 6 6.13 -24.92 21.05
C SER A 6 4.84 -24.92 21.87
N PHE A 7 4.88 -25.44 23.11
CA PHE A 7 3.71 -25.53 23.98
C PHE A 7 3.21 -24.16 24.46
N PHE A 8 4.12 -23.20 24.62
CA PHE A 8 3.82 -21.84 25.08
C PHE A 8 3.70 -20.80 23.96
N PHE A 9 3.95 -21.18 22.71
CA PHE A 9 3.86 -20.25 21.60
C PHE A 9 2.42 -19.79 21.36
N LYS A 10 2.18 -18.48 21.55
CA LYS A 10 0.89 -17.83 21.33
C LYS A 10 1.02 -16.86 20.16
N VAL A 11 0.09 -16.97 19.21
CA VAL A 11 -0.06 -16.00 18.13
C VAL A 11 -0.52 -14.68 18.75
N ASN A 12 0.28 -13.63 18.57
CA ASN A 12 0.11 -12.34 19.20
C ASN A 12 0.49 -11.23 18.23
N ILE A 13 -0.50 -10.45 17.83
CA ILE A 13 -0.34 -9.29 16.94
C ILE A 13 0.58 -8.21 17.51
N ASN A 14 0.75 -8.17 18.84
CA ASN A 14 1.66 -7.23 19.50
C ASN A 14 3.11 -7.74 19.54
N ASP A 15 3.39 -8.99 19.15
CA ASP A 15 4.76 -9.47 18.95
C ASP A 15 5.34 -8.93 17.63
N ARG A 16 6.45 -8.21 17.71
CA ARG A 16 7.09 -7.55 16.56
C ARG A 16 7.56 -8.57 15.50
N ARG A 17 8.11 -9.71 15.91
CA ARG A 17 8.66 -10.72 14.99
C ARG A 17 7.53 -11.38 14.21
N GLN A 18 6.45 -11.74 14.91
CA GLN A 18 5.25 -12.29 14.27
C GLN A 18 4.63 -11.29 13.30
N ARG A 19 4.55 -10.00 13.67
CA ARG A 19 4.09 -8.95 12.74
C ARG A 19 4.95 -8.85 11.49
N ILE A 20 6.27 -8.72 11.64
CA ILE A 20 7.17 -8.59 10.48
C ILE A 20 6.95 -9.79 9.55
N PHE A 21 6.94 -11.01 10.10
CA PHE A 21 6.70 -12.22 9.33
C PHE A 21 5.37 -12.18 8.54
N VAL A 22 4.24 -11.91 9.21
CA VAL A 22 2.92 -11.89 8.56
C VAL A 22 2.81 -10.75 7.54
N LEU A 23 3.28 -9.56 7.90
CA LEU A 23 3.25 -8.38 7.02
C LEU A 23 4.12 -8.58 5.78
N THR A 24 5.28 -9.25 5.90
CA THR A 24 6.13 -9.58 4.74
C THR A 24 5.45 -10.54 3.78
N ILE A 25 4.79 -11.59 4.29
CA ILE A 25 4.01 -12.50 3.43
C ILE A 25 2.89 -11.74 2.72
N CYS A 26 2.11 -10.94 3.46
CA CYS A 26 1.04 -10.15 2.88
C CYS A 26 1.56 -9.22 1.78
N SER A 27 2.64 -8.48 2.05
CA SER A 27 3.27 -7.57 1.09
C SER A 27 3.69 -8.30 -0.20
N LYS A 28 4.32 -9.48 -0.07
CA LYS A 28 4.71 -10.29 -1.23
C LYS A 28 3.51 -10.79 -2.04
N ILE A 29 2.43 -11.25 -1.38
CA ILE A 29 1.21 -11.68 -2.09
C ILE A 29 0.57 -10.49 -2.83
N LEU A 30 0.46 -9.33 -2.19
CA LEU A 30 -0.11 -8.12 -2.79
C LEU A 30 0.77 -7.49 -3.88
N SER A 31 2.03 -7.93 -3.98
CA SER A 31 2.96 -7.47 -5.01
C SER A 31 3.06 -8.44 -6.18
N HIS A 32 2.38 -9.59 -6.11
CA HIS A 32 2.45 -10.59 -7.14
C HIS A 32 1.36 -10.35 -8.21
N PRO A 33 1.71 -10.27 -9.51
CA PRO A 33 0.74 -9.97 -10.58
C PRO A 33 -0.40 -10.99 -10.61
N SER A 34 -1.64 -10.52 -10.61
CA SER A 34 -2.84 -11.37 -10.63
C SER A 34 -3.05 -12.10 -11.97
N GLU A 35 -2.52 -11.56 -13.08
CA GLU A 35 -2.64 -12.15 -14.43
C GLU A 35 -1.81 -13.41 -14.64
N GLU A 36 -0.78 -13.65 -13.80
CA GLU A 36 0.13 -14.79 -13.94
C GLU A 36 -0.28 -16.02 -13.10
N THR A 37 -1.25 -15.86 -12.20
CA THR A 37 -1.56 -16.89 -11.20
C THR A 37 -2.71 -17.80 -11.60
N THR A 38 -2.38 -19.01 -12.06
CA THR A 38 -3.39 -20.06 -12.26
C THR A 38 -3.35 -21.17 -11.21
N PHE A 39 -2.31 -21.28 -10.37
CA PHE A 39 -2.18 -22.44 -9.45
C PHE A 39 -1.60 -22.12 -8.06
N SER A 40 -0.32 -21.75 -7.92
CA SER A 40 0.30 -21.46 -6.61
C SER A 40 1.45 -20.46 -6.72
N LEU A 41 1.54 -19.53 -5.77
CA LEU A 41 2.64 -18.57 -5.62
C LEU A 41 3.69 -19.11 -4.65
N TYR A 42 4.95 -19.10 -5.05
CA TYR A 42 6.09 -19.50 -4.23
C TYR A 42 6.85 -18.28 -3.72
N LEU A 43 6.87 -18.10 -2.41
CA LEU A 43 7.60 -17.03 -1.75
C LEU A 43 8.94 -17.58 -1.27
N GLU A 44 10.03 -17.13 -1.91
CA GLU A 44 11.39 -17.56 -1.59
C GLU A 44 11.80 -17.30 -0.13
N ASN A 45 12.64 -18.21 0.37
CA ASN A 45 12.84 -18.48 1.79
C ASN A 45 13.81 -17.56 2.52
N ASP A 46 14.76 -16.95 1.81
CA ASP A 46 15.97 -16.38 2.43
C ASP A 46 15.66 -15.28 3.45
N TYR A 47 14.50 -14.63 3.33
CA TYR A 47 14.01 -13.62 4.26
C TYR A 47 13.24 -14.17 5.46
N PHE A 48 12.62 -15.35 5.37
CA PHE A 48 11.67 -15.81 6.37
C PHE A 48 12.32 -16.50 7.58
N TYR A 49 13.35 -17.32 7.34
CA TYR A 49 14.04 -18.09 8.38
C TYR A 49 15.23 -17.33 8.99
N GLY A 50 15.91 -16.50 8.18
CA GLY A 50 17.10 -15.75 8.62
C GLY A 50 16.80 -14.52 9.48
N GLN A 51 15.70 -13.79 9.21
CA GLN A 51 15.45 -12.49 9.85
C GLN A 51 14.49 -12.52 11.04
N ASN A 52 13.58 -13.50 11.12
CA ASN A 52 12.52 -13.49 12.13
C ASN A 52 12.79 -14.36 13.36
N CYS A 53 13.85 -15.20 13.32
CA CYS A 53 14.20 -16.16 14.38
C CYS A 53 13.03 -17.05 14.85
N LEU A 54 12.07 -17.30 13.96
CA LEU A 54 10.93 -18.20 14.22
C LEU A 54 11.33 -19.61 13.81
N ASN A 55 11.04 -20.59 14.65
CA ASN A 55 11.21 -21.99 14.29
C ASN A 55 10.05 -22.49 13.41
N GLN A 56 10.21 -23.67 12.82
CA GLN A 56 9.22 -24.22 11.88
C GLN A 56 7.82 -24.38 12.49
N PHE A 57 7.73 -24.78 13.77
CA PHE A 57 6.43 -24.92 14.44
C PHE A 57 5.73 -23.57 14.62
N GLU A 58 6.48 -22.53 15.01
CA GLU A 58 5.95 -21.17 15.17
C GLU A 58 5.44 -20.62 13.83
N ILE A 59 6.19 -20.86 12.76
CA ILE A 59 5.79 -20.52 11.39
C ILE A 59 4.50 -21.25 11.01
N ASP A 60 4.44 -22.58 11.14
CA ASP A 60 3.25 -23.35 10.74
C ASP A 60 2.00 -22.89 11.51
N LYS A 61 2.14 -22.56 12.82
CA LYS A 61 1.04 -22.03 13.63
C LYS A 61 0.64 -20.60 13.22
N LEU A 62 1.59 -19.75 12.84
CA LEU A 62 1.30 -18.42 12.29
C LEU A 62 0.56 -18.50 10.96
N LEU A 63 1.02 -19.35 10.04
CA LEU A 63 0.36 -19.56 8.75
C LEU A 63 -1.09 -20.02 8.95
N GLN A 64 -1.31 -20.99 9.85
CA GLN A 64 -2.65 -21.47 10.17
C GLN A 64 -3.56 -20.38 10.76
N LYS A 65 -3.07 -19.63 11.76
CA LYS A 65 -3.90 -18.67 12.50
C LYS A 65 -4.08 -17.34 11.80
N ALA A 66 -3.04 -16.82 11.15
CA ALA A 66 -3.11 -15.54 10.46
C ALA A 66 -3.76 -15.68 9.07
N PHE A 67 -3.45 -16.75 8.32
CA PHE A 67 -3.86 -16.87 6.92
C PHE A 67 -4.99 -17.87 6.72
N GLN A 68 -4.80 -19.14 7.11
CA GLN A 68 -5.78 -20.19 6.81
C GLN A 68 -7.13 -19.94 7.49
N SER A 69 -7.10 -19.41 8.72
CA SER A 69 -8.31 -19.01 9.46
C SER A 69 -9.05 -17.81 8.82
N ASN A 70 -8.41 -17.13 7.87
CA ASN A 70 -8.95 -16.01 7.10
C ASN A 70 -9.09 -16.36 5.61
N ASN A 71 -9.27 -17.64 5.28
CA ASN A 71 -9.49 -18.15 3.92
C ASN A 71 -8.36 -17.88 2.93
N VAL A 72 -7.12 -17.68 3.41
CA VAL A 72 -5.92 -17.62 2.57
C VAL A 72 -5.11 -18.88 2.84
N TYR A 73 -5.08 -19.80 1.87
CA TYR A 73 -4.37 -21.07 2.05
C TYR A 73 -2.88 -20.86 1.80
N VAL A 74 -2.14 -20.74 2.92
CA VAL A 74 -0.69 -20.58 2.94
C VAL A 74 -0.10 -21.75 3.71
N TYR A 75 0.94 -22.37 3.15
CA TYR A 75 1.62 -23.49 3.79
C TYR A 75 3.11 -23.45 3.49
N ARG A 76 3.87 -24.16 4.30
CA ARG A 76 5.30 -24.28 4.13
C ARG A 76 5.64 -25.44 3.20
N SER A 77 6.56 -25.18 2.27
CA SER A 77 7.29 -26.15 1.46
C SER A 77 8.74 -26.22 1.98
N PRO A 78 9.53 -27.29 1.70
CA PRO A 78 10.89 -27.42 2.21
C PRO A 78 11.80 -26.19 1.99
N LEU A 79 11.56 -25.43 0.91
CA LEU A 79 12.38 -24.28 0.52
C LEU A 79 11.59 -22.98 0.35
N SER A 80 10.30 -22.94 0.71
CA SER A 80 9.48 -21.75 0.44
C SER A 80 8.19 -21.73 1.25
N ILE A 81 7.49 -20.59 1.19
CA ILE A 81 6.09 -20.49 1.59
C ILE A 81 5.25 -20.50 0.32
N CYS A 82 4.31 -21.43 0.24
CA CYS A 82 3.37 -21.58 -0.87
C CYS A 82 2.04 -20.92 -0.53
N VAL A 83 1.44 -20.26 -1.52
CA VAL A 83 0.12 -19.63 -1.42
C VAL A 83 -0.73 -20.14 -2.57
N ASP A 84 -1.88 -20.74 -2.25
CA ASP A 84 -2.86 -21.07 -3.28
C ASP A 84 -3.63 -19.80 -3.64
N PHE A 85 -3.47 -19.36 -4.88
CA PHE A 85 -4.06 -18.12 -5.34
C PHE A 85 -5.48 -18.37 -5.86
N LYS A 86 -6.46 -17.69 -5.25
CA LYS A 86 -7.88 -17.74 -5.59
C LYS A 86 -8.36 -16.32 -5.85
N GLU A 87 -9.52 -16.17 -6.46
CA GLU A 87 -10.13 -14.87 -6.79
C GLU A 87 -10.19 -13.92 -5.57
N ASP A 88 -10.59 -14.41 -4.39
CA ASP A 88 -10.66 -13.60 -3.17
C ASP A 88 -9.32 -13.46 -2.41
N THR A 89 -8.20 -13.97 -2.92
CA THR A 89 -6.92 -13.99 -2.17
C THR A 89 -6.44 -12.58 -1.84
N ILE A 90 -6.42 -11.65 -2.82
CA ILE A 90 -5.99 -10.25 -2.59
C ILE A 90 -6.89 -9.59 -1.54
N LYS A 91 -8.21 -9.76 -1.68
CA LYS A 91 -9.23 -9.25 -0.77
C LYS A 91 -9.04 -9.72 0.67
N ASN A 92 -8.82 -11.02 0.86
CA ASN A 92 -8.61 -11.62 2.19
C ASN A 92 -7.26 -11.24 2.78
N VAL A 93 -6.20 -11.19 1.96
CA VAL A 93 -4.87 -10.74 2.39
C VAL A 93 -4.91 -9.29 2.85
N LEU A 94 -5.61 -8.38 2.17
CA LEU A 94 -5.75 -6.99 2.62
C LEU A 94 -6.38 -6.87 4.02
N ARG A 95 -7.34 -7.75 4.35
CA ARG A 95 -7.97 -7.78 5.69
C ARG A 95 -6.98 -8.24 6.76
N ILE A 96 -6.22 -9.30 6.48
CA ILE A 96 -5.14 -9.77 7.35
C ILE A 96 -4.12 -8.64 7.52
N TYR A 97 -3.73 -7.99 6.42
CA TYR A 97 -2.70 -6.97 6.41
C TYR A 97 -3.08 -5.77 7.27
N LYS A 98 -4.32 -5.26 7.12
CA LYS A 98 -4.90 -4.24 8.01
C LYS A 98 -4.82 -4.64 9.47
N GLN A 99 -5.29 -5.85 9.81
CA GLN A 99 -5.31 -6.31 11.19
C GLN A 99 -3.90 -6.30 11.79
N TRP A 100 -2.95 -6.93 11.10
CA TRP A 100 -1.56 -7.06 11.57
C TRP A 100 -0.75 -5.77 11.53
N PHE A 101 -1.20 -4.79 10.75
CA PHE A 101 -0.61 -3.45 10.69
C PHE A 101 -1.15 -2.51 11.79
N GLN A 102 -2.30 -2.81 12.42
CA GLN A 102 -2.93 -1.96 13.44
C GLN A 102 -1.97 -1.41 14.51
N PRO A 103 -1.05 -2.20 15.10
CA PRO A 103 -0.15 -1.68 16.12
C PRO A 103 0.77 -0.55 15.64
N SER A 104 0.96 -0.40 14.32
CA SER A 104 1.79 0.64 13.71
C SER A 104 1.03 1.96 13.47
N ILE A 105 -0.30 2.00 13.58
CA ILE A 105 -1.13 3.17 13.21
C ILE A 105 -0.78 4.41 14.05
N ASN A 106 -0.57 4.25 15.35
CA ASN A 106 -0.18 5.37 16.22
C ASN A 106 1.15 6.00 15.80
N SER A 107 2.08 5.21 15.27
CA SER A 107 3.33 5.75 14.72
C SER A 107 3.12 6.46 13.39
N LEU A 108 2.18 5.98 12.56
CA LEU A 108 1.78 6.62 11.31
C LEU A 108 1.16 8.00 11.55
N ILE A 109 0.24 8.12 12.51
CA ILE A 109 -0.39 9.40 12.88
C ILE A 109 0.67 10.43 13.29
N ARG A 110 1.61 10.03 14.15
CA ARG A 110 2.70 10.93 14.59
C ARG A 110 3.61 11.35 13.44
N LEU A 111 3.86 10.44 12.49
CA LEU A 111 4.66 10.73 11.31
C LEU A 111 3.93 11.70 10.37
N ASP A 112 2.64 11.47 10.12
CA ASP A 112 1.76 12.36 9.33
C ASP A 112 1.77 13.78 9.88
N GLU A 113 1.50 13.94 11.17
CA GLU A 113 1.50 15.25 11.83
C GLU A 113 2.85 15.97 11.68
N LYS A 114 3.96 15.22 11.83
CA LYS A 114 5.31 15.75 11.65
C LYS A 114 5.52 16.22 10.21
N LYS A 115 5.20 15.38 9.24
CA LYS A 115 5.41 15.66 7.81
C LYS A 115 4.55 16.80 7.30
N ARG A 116 3.30 16.90 7.75
CA ARG A 116 2.43 18.04 7.43
C ARG A 116 2.96 19.35 8.04
N ARG A 117 3.52 19.32 9.24
CA ARG A 117 4.19 20.50 9.82
C ARG A 117 5.43 20.91 9.01
N GLU A 118 6.27 19.94 8.63
CA GLU A 118 7.43 20.18 7.76
C GLU A 118 7.02 20.78 6.41
N TRP A 119 5.98 20.24 5.77
CA TRP A 119 5.43 20.78 4.53
C TRP A 119 4.95 22.23 4.68
N ASN A 120 4.13 22.51 5.70
CA ASN A 120 3.57 23.84 5.93
C ASN A 120 4.64 24.91 6.16
N GLN A 121 5.79 24.55 6.70
CA GLN A 121 6.91 25.46 6.95
C GLN A 121 7.75 25.74 5.70
N ASN A 122 7.82 24.78 4.76
CA ASN A 122 8.82 24.80 3.68
C ASN A 122 8.24 24.96 2.28
N HIS A 123 6.95 24.65 2.05
CA HIS A 123 6.36 24.73 0.72
C HIS A 123 6.37 26.16 0.18
N ASN A 124 6.65 26.31 -1.12
CA ASN A 124 6.68 27.60 -1.78
C ASN A 124 5.33 27.92 -2.41
N ILE A 125 4.55 28.81 -1.80
CA ILE A 125 3.24 29.24 -2.30
C ILE A 125 3.31 29.87 -3.70
N ASN A 126 4.47 30.37 -4.12
CA ASN A 126 4.67 30.93 -5.45
C ASN A 126 5.04 29.87 -6.50
N ASN A 127 5.30 28.62 -6.09
CA ASN A 127 5.52 27.50 -7.00
C ASN A 127 4.17 26.82 -7.32
N PRO A 128 3.70 26.88 -8.58
CA PRO A 128 2.45 26.25 -8.98
C PRO A 128 2.36 24.74 -8.67
N GLU A 129 3.49 24.02 -8.77
CA GLU A 129 3.55 22.58 -8.49
C GLU A 129 3.43 22.30 -6.98
N ASP A 130 4.01 23.16 -6.13
CA ASP A 130 3.83 23.08 -4.67
C ASP A 130 2.38 23.40 -4.27
N ASN A 131 1.71 24.34 -4.96
CA ASN A 131 0.30 24.61 -4.74
C ASN A 131 -0.57 23.38 -5.05
N MET A 132 -0.28 22.71 -6.18
CA MET A 132 -0.97 21.48 -6.55
C MET A 132 -0.74 20.35 -5.53
N LYS A 133 0.51 20.17 -5.06
CA LYS A 133 0.84 19.23 -3.98
C LYS A 133 0.12 19.56 -2.67
N ASN A 134 0.05 20.84 -2.32
CA ASN A 134 -0.66 21.31 -1.13
C ASN A 134 -2.16 21.00 -1.19
N ASP A 135 -2.78 21.20 -2.36
CA ASP A 135 -4.19 20.87 -2.59
C ASP A 135 -4.43 19.36 -2.51
N LEU A 136 -3.53 18.55 -3.07
CA LEU A 136 -3.54 17.10 -2.95
C LEU A 136 -3.40 16.66 -1.48
N ILE A 137 -2.44 17.19 -0.72
CA ILE A 137 -2.24 16.90 0.71
C ILE A 137 -3.50 17.19 1.54
N LYS A 138 -4.22 18.29 1.22
CA LYS A 138 -5.45 18.67 1.91
C LYS A 138 -6.65 17.83 1.52
N ASN A 139 -6.69 17.31 0.29
CA ASN A 139 -7.84 16.61 -0.27
C ASN A 139 -7.59 15.14 -0.57
N ILE A 140 -6.50 14.55 -0.07
CA ILE A 140 -6.09 13.18 -0.42
C ILE A 140 -7.20 12.16 -0.20
N ASN A 141 -8.00 12.28 0.87
CA ASN A 141 -9.10 11.37 1.14
C ASN A 141 -10.21 11.39 0.08
N LYS A 142 -10.35 12.47 -0.69
CA LYS A 142 -11.30 12.57 -1.81
C LYS A 142 -10.70 12.06 -3.13
N ILE A 143 -9.38 12.10 -3.23
CA ILE A 143 -8.62 11.81 -4.44
C ILE A 143 -8.25 10.31 -4.44
N VAL A 144 -7.59 9.83 -3.38
CA VAL A 144 -7.28 8.41 -3.14
C VAL A 144 -7.82 8.00 -1.77
N PRO A 145 -9.12 7.67 -1.65
CA PRO A 145 -9.74 7.34 -0.37
C PRO A 145 -9.02 6.22 0.38
N GLY A 146 -8.86 6.38 1.69
CA GLY A 146 -8.18 5.42 2.57
C GLY A 146 -6.67 5.64 2.75
N PHE A 147 -6.05 6.56 2.00
CA PHE A 147 -4.61 6.89 2.12
C PHE A 147 -4.39 8.23 2.81
N ASN A 148 -4.66 8.27 4.12
CA ASN A 148 -4.83 9.54 4.85
C ASN A 148 -3.52 10.12 5.41
N TYR A 149 -2.46 9.32 5.54
CA TYR A 149 -1.27 9.67 6.32
C TYR A 149 -0.10 10.06 5.41
N LEU A 150 0.35 11.30 5.42
CA LEU A 150 1.56 11.76 4.72
C LEU A 150 2.81 11.16 5.37
N ILE A 151 3.46 10.23 4.68
CA ILE A 151 4.63 9.48 5.17
C ILE A 151 5.92 10.21 4.85
N ASP A 152 6.02 10.73 3.64
CA ASP A 152 7.22 11.42 3.16
C ASP A 152 6.92 12.29 1.94
N HIS A 153 7.82 13.22 1.66
CA HIS A 153 7.80 14.10 0.49
C HIS A 153 9.25 14.34 0.03
N PRO A 154 9.91 13.33 -0.55
CA PRO A 154 11.33 13.42 -0.86
C PRO A 154 11.61 14.50 -1.91
N TYR A 155 12.78 15.12 -1.84
CA TYR A 155 13.31 15.90 -2.97
C TYR A 155 13.89 14.92 -4.00
N GLY A 156 13.33 14.85 -5.21
CA GLY A 156 13.87 13.99 -6.28
C GLY A 156 12.82 13.24 -7.10
N ALA A 157 13.12 11.99 -7.46
CA ALA A 157 12.33 11.13 -8.35
C ALA A 157 11.03 10.64 -7.68
N GLY A 158 10.07 11.57 -7.49
CA GLY A 158 8.79 11.34 -6.83
C GLY A 158 8.44 12.42 -5.82
N ASP A 159 7.14 12.63 -5.58
CA ASP A 159 6.69 13.84 -4.90
C ASP A 159 6.09 13.62 -3.51
N LEU A 160 5.16 12.68 -3.38
CA LEU A 160 4.43 12.47 -2.14
C LEU A 160 4.22 10.98 -1.89
N ILE A 161 4.32 10.57 -0.62
CA ILE A 161 3.99 9.21 -0.20
C ILE A 161 2.93 9.30 0.89
N PHE A 162 1.81 8.61 0.69
CA PHE A 162 0.78 8.47 1.72
C PHE A 162 0.63 7.02 2.17
N GLY A 163 0.24 6.82 3.41
CA GLY A 163 -0.06 5.52 4.00
C GLY A 163 -1.55 5.35 4.26
N SER A 164 -1.98 4.09 4.28
CA SER A 164 -3.33 3.68 4.66
C SER A 164 -3.36 2.93 5.98
N ASP A 165 -4.56 2.78 6.56
CA ASP A 165 -4.78 1.90 7.71
C ASP A 165 -4.56 0.41 7.39
N TYR A 166 -4.45 0.07 6.10
CA TYR A 166 -4.27 -1.29 5.58
C TYR A 166 -2.79 -1.71 5.51
N GLY A 167 -1.87 -0.81 5.87
CA GLY A 167 -0.43 -1.06 5.70
C GLY A 167 0.00 -1.03 4.25
N VAL A 168 -0.79 -0.45 3.34
CA VAL A 168 -0.42 -0.19 1.95
C VAL A 168 -0.07 1.30 1.81
N TYR A 169 1.04 1.61 1.14
CA TYR A 169 1.42 2.98 0.82
C TYR A 169 1.14 3.30 -0.64
N VAL A 170 0.82 4.56 -0.93
CA VAL A 170 0.70 5.11 -2.28
C VAL A 170 1.85 6.08 -2.51
N ALA A 171 2.63 5.83 -3.56
CA ALA A 171 3.64 6.73 -4.08
C ALA A 171 3.02 7.55 -5.22
N ILE A 172 2.97 8.86 -5.07
CA ILE A 172 2.32 9.77 -6.01
C ILE A 172 3.38 10.61 -6.73
N GLU A 173 3.47 10.41 -8.03
CA GLU A 173 4.15 11.34 -8.95
C GLU A 173 3.16 12.43 -9.32
N THR A 174 3.53 13.69 -9.08
CA THR A 174 2.68 14.83 -9.38
C THR A 174 3.26 15.61 -10.55
N LYS A 175 2.43 16.00 -11.51
CA LYS A 175 2.88 16.88 -12.59
C LYS A 175 1.86 17.93 -12.93
N GLN A 176 2.30 19.19 -12.86
CA GLN A 176 1.53 20.27 -13.43
C GLN A 176 1.69 20.28 -14.96
N LEU A 177 0.60 19.97 -15.65
CA LEU A 177 0.50 20.13 -17.09
C LEU A 177 0.18 21.60 -17.41
N MET A 178 0.88 22.16 -18.39
CA MET A 178 0.55 23.47 -18.94
C MET A 178 -0.69 23.33 -19.83
N ASN A 179 -1.54 24.36 -19.90
CA ASN A 179 -2.66 24.40 -20.84
C ASN A 179 -2.11 24.50 -22.27
N PHE A 180 -1.85 23.36 -22.89
CA PHE A 180 -1.66 23.26 -24.32
C PHE A 180 -3.04 23.55 -24.93
N GLY A 181 -3.20 24.61 -25.74
CA GLY A 181 -4.51 25.15 -26.15
C GLY A 181 -5.60 24.15 -26.60
N THR A 182 -5.95 24.10 -27.88
CA THR A 182 -6.92 23.11 -28.38
C THR A 182 -6.47 22.61 -29.75
N GLY A 183 -6.50 21.30 -29.97
CA GLY A 183 -6.19 20.70 -31.27
C GLY A 183 -5.64 19.29 -31.17
N ARG A 184 -5.62 18.57 -32.30
CA ARG A 184 -5.18 17.17 -32.34
C ARG A 184 -3.71 16.97 -31.95
N SER A 185 -2.81 17.85 -32.40
CA SER A 185 -1.38 17.79 -32.03
C SER A 185 -1.15 18.06 -30.54
N VAL A 186 -2.00 18.91 -29.95
CA VAL A 186 -2.00 19.21 -28.52
C VAL A 186 -2.44 17.98 -27.72
N GLN A 187 -3.52 17.31 -28.12
CA GLN A 187 -3.99 16.09 -27.47
C GLN A 187 -2.95 14.96 -27.51
N VAL A 188 -2.21 14.84 -28.62
CA VAL A 188 -1.12 13.86 -28.74
C VAL A 188 0.04 14.20 -27.79
N ALA A 189 0.42 15.47 -27.69
CA ALA A 189 1.46 15.92 -26.76
C ALA A 189 1.05 15.71 -25.29
N GLU A 190 -0.20 16.01 -24.94
CA GLU A 190 -0.76 15.74 -23.61
C GLU A 190 -0.73 14.25 -23.28
N SER A 191 -1.17 13.40 -24.20
CA SER A 191 -1.12 11.94 -24.03
C SER A 191 0.31 11.45 -23.83
N TYR A 192 1.28 12.01 -24.54
CA TYR A 192 2.69 11.66 -24.38
C TYR A 192 3.19 12.03 -22.98
N VAL A 193 2.96 13.26 -22.53
CA VAL A 193 3.36 13.71 -21.19
C VAL A 193 2.69 12.87 -20.11
N LYS A 194 1.41 12.51 -20.24
CA LYS A 194 0.72 11.63 -19.29
C LYS A 194 1.38 10.27 -19.17
N ASN A 195 1.74 9.67 -20.31
CA ASN A 195 2.44 8.39 -20.31
C ASN A 195 3.82 8.50 -19.64
N GLU A 196 4.54 9.60 -19.84
CA GLU A 196 5.80 9.87 -19.14
C GLU A 196 5.62 9.98 -17.63
N VAL A 197 4.61 10.73 -17.15
CA VAL A 197 4.31 10.85 -15.71
C VAL A 197 3.90 9.50 -15.12
N LYS A 198 3.08 8.72 -15.84
CA LYS A 198 2.72 7.35 -15.43
C LYS A 198 3.94 6.43 -15.37
N ASN A 199 4.88 6.55 -16.30
CA ASN A 199 6.14 5.79 -16.27
C ASN A 199 7.04 6.23 -15.11
N GLN A 200 7.09 7.52 -14.80
CA GLN A 200 7.80 8.04 -13.62
C GLN A 200 7.17 7.51 -12.33
N ALA A 201 5.83 7.46 -12.24
CA ALA A 201 5.14 6.86 -11.10
C ALA A 201 5.51 5.37 -10.91
N LYS A 202 5.71 4.60 -12.00
CA LYS A 202 6.20 3.21 -11.93
C LYS A 202 7.60 3.13 -11.33
N VAL A 203 8.52 3.99 -11.79
CA VAL A 203 9.90 4.04 -11.27
C VAL A 203 9.89 4.47 -9.81
N TYR A 204 9.12 5.50 -9.46
CA TYR A 204 9.03 5.99 -8.10
C TYR A 204 8.46 4.93 -7.15
N LYS A 205 7.40 4.23 -7.58
CA LYS A 205 6.86 3.08 -6.82
C LYS A 205 7.94 2.08 -6.44
N GLN A 206 8.84 1.73 -7.37
CA GLN A 206 9.94 0.78 -7.10
C GLN A 206 10.92 1.33 -6.06
N ILE A 207 11.32 2.59 -6.18
CA ILE A 207 12.21 3.26 -5.21
C ILE A 207 11.59 3.26 -3.81
N VAL A 208 10.30 3.57 -3.71
CA VAL A 208 9.57 3.56 -2.42
C VAL A 208 9.41 2.13 -1.88
N GLN A 209 9.18 1.15 -2.76
CA GLN A 209 9.07 -0.27 -2.41
C GLN A 209 10.38 -0.84 -1.83
N GLU A 210 11.54 -0.35 -2.27
CA GLU A 210 12.84 -0.70 -1.69
C GLU A 210 13.06 -0.08 -0.31
N LYS A 211 12.55 1.14 -0.10
CA LYS A 211 12.67 1.87 1.17
C LYS A 211 11.78 1.31 2.27
N PHE A 212 10.59 0.81 1.93
CA PHE A 212 9.60 0.36 2.90
C PHE A 212 9.26 -1.13 2.73
N MET A 213 9.22 -1.87 3.83
CA MET A 213 8.85 -3.29 3.84
C MET A 213 7.34 -3.54 3.67
N VAL A 214 6.58 -2.51 3.25
CA VAL A 214 5.15 -2.61 3.00
C VAL A 214 4.83 -2.67 1.51
N LYS A 215 3.62 -3.10 1.13
CA LYS A 215 3.18 -2.97 -0.26
C LYS A 215 3.06 -1.50 -0.63
N VAL A 216 3.63 -1.13 -1.77
CA VAL A 216 3.50 0.19 -2.38
C VAL A 216 2.73 0.09 -3.70
N ILE A 217 1.79 1.01 -3.90
CA ILE A 217 1.10 1.24 -5.17
C ILE A 217 1.56 2.57 -5.78
N GLY A 218 1.59 2.66 -7.10
CA GLY A 218 2.05 3.86 -7.82
C GLY A 218 0.89 4.61 -8.45
N VAL A 219 0.90 5.92 -8.31
CA VAL A 219 -0.11 6.82 -8.87
C VAL A 219 0.57 8.01 -9.55
N SER A 220 0.08 8.37 -10.72
CA SER A 220 0.33 9.68 -11.34
C SER A 220 -0.84 10.62 -11.06
N TYR A 221 -0.52 11.87 -10.73
CA TYR A 221 -1.49 12.92 -10.42
C TYR A 221 -1.20 14.18 -11.24
N THR A 222 -2.19 14.66 -11.99
CA THR A 222 -2.06 15.85 -12.85
C THR A 222 -3.18 16.85 -12.54
N ASN A 223 -2.97 18.14 -12.84
CA ASN A 223 -3.94 19.22 -12.62
C ASN A 223 -5.17 19.24 -13.57
N GLU A 224 -5.52 18.10 -14.18
CA GLU A 224 -6.63 18.01 -15.13
C GLU A 224 -8.01 17.90 -14.45
N THR A 225 -9.08 17.90 -15.26
CA THR A 225 -10.47 17.68 -14.81
C THR A 225 -10.59 16.41 -13.96
N LYS A 226 -11.53 16.42 -13.00
CA LYS A 226 -11.74 15.40 -11.95
C LYS A 226 -11.68 13.94 -12.40
N GLU A 227 -12.07 13.61 -13.63
CA GLU A 227 -12.11 12.23 -14.14
C GLU A 227 -10.75 11.69 -14.62
N ASN A 228 -9.78 12.56 -14.93
CA ASN A 228 -8.46 12.17 -15.48
C ASN A 228 -7.29 12.53 -14.58
N THR A 229 -7.58 13.05 -13.38
CA THR A 229 -6.59 13.56 -12.44
C THR A 229 -5.69 12.46 -11.86
N ILE A 230 -6.10 11.18 -11.91
CA ILE A 230 -5.38 10.04 -11.31
C ILE A 230 -5.24 8.92 -12.33
N GLN A 231 -4.02 8.41 -12.48
CA GLN A 231 -3.79 7.15 -13.20
C GLN A 231 -2.87 6.24 -12.39
N PHE A 232 -3.32 5.01 -12.13
CA PHE A 232 -2.52 3.99 -11.49
C PHE A 232 -1.40 3.49 -12.41
N ALA A 233 -0.26 3.15 -11.81
CA ALA A 233 0.91 2.65 -12.50
C ALA A 233 0.61 1.34 -13.26
N ASP A 234 -0.18 0.44 -12.66
CA ASP A 234 -0.69 -0.80 -13.25
C ASP A 234 -2.08 -1.18 -12.70
N ASP A 235 -2.68 -2.23 -13.27
CA ASP A 235 -4.06 -2.63 -12.98
C ASP A 235 -4.20 -3.24 -11.58
N GLN A 236 -3.16 -3.92 -11.08
CA GLN A 236 -3.15 -4.44 -9.72
C GLN A 236 -3.14 -3.32 -8.67
N ASP A 237 -2.36 -2.27 -8.90
CA ASP A 237 -2.36 -1.08 -8.04
C ASP A 237 -3.76 -0.44 -7.98
N ALA A 238 -4.47 -0.39 -9.11
CA ALA A 238 -5.84 0.11 -9.20
C ALA A 238 -6.82 -0.80 -8.43
N GLU A 239 -6.69 -2.13 -8.57
CA GLU A 239 -7.52 -3.11 -7.86
C GLU A 239 -7.37 -2.97 -6.34
N ILE A 240 -6.14 -2.89 -5.85
CA ILE A 240 -5.84 -2.74 -4.42
C ILE A 240 -6.41 -1.43 -3.88
N ALA A 241 -6.21 -0.31 -4.60
CA ALA A 241 -6.75 0.98 -4.21
C ALA A 241 -8.28 0.96 -4.16
N ASN A 242 -8.93 0.32 -5.14
CA ASN A 242 -10.38 0.18 -5.18
C ASN A 242 -10.92 -0.65 -4.00
N LEU A 243 -10.27 -1.77 -3.67
CA LEU A 243 -10.64 -2.57 -2.50
C LEU A 243 -10.53 -1.78 -1.19
N ILE A 244 -9.45 -0.99 -1.04
CA ILE A 244 -9.28 -0.09 0.13
C ILE A 244 -10.39 0.97 0.17
N ASN A 245 -10.72 1.58 -0.97
CA ASN A 245 -11.79 2.57 -1.08
C ASN A 245 -13.16 1.99 -0.68
N ILE A 246 -13.51 0.80 -1.18
CA ILE A 246 -14.76 0.11 -0.81
C ILE A 246 -14.83 -0.08 0.70
N TYR A 247 -13.77 -0.65 1.30
CA TYR A 247 -13.75 -0.88 2.74
C TYR A 247 -13.72 0.40 3.58
N TYR A 248 -13.07 1.45 3.08
CA TYR A 248 -13.07 2.76 3.71
C TYR A 248 -14.52 3.28 3.77
N ASN A 249 -15.23 3.28 2.64
CA ASN A 249 -16.59 3.80 2.57
C ASN A 249 -17.62 2.94 3.34
N GLU A 250 -17.45 1.61 3.38
CA GLU A 250 -18.27 0.73 4.22
C GLU A 250 -18.20 1.14 5.70
N ILE A 251 -17.01 1.49 6.20
CA ILE A 251 -16.81 1.94 7.58
C ILE A 251 -17.43 3.32 7.82
N TRP A 252 -17.30 4.24 6.87
CA TRP A 252 -17.91 5.58 6.96
C TRP A 252 -19.43 5.53 6.98
N ASN A 253 -20.03 4.71 6.11
CA ASN A 253 -21.49 4.55 6.05
C ASN A 253 -22.04 3.89 7.32
N MET A 254 -21.31 2.94 7.94
CA MET A 254 -21.69 2.37 9.24
C MET A 254 -21.55 3.35 10.41
N GLY A 255 -20.70 4.38 10.28
CA GLY A 255 -20.54 5.44 11.28
C GLY A 255 -21.71 6.42 11.33
N ASP A 256 -22.40 6.63 10.22
CA ASP A 256 -23.58 7.51 10.12
C ASP A 256 -24.87 6.83 10.59
N ASP A 257 -24.96 5.49 10.51
CA ASP A 257 -26.09 4.71 11.08
C ASP A 257 -26.01 4.54 12.61
N CYS A 258 -24.89 4.91 13.25
CA CYS A 258 -24.71 4.92 14.71
C CYS A 258 -25.07 6.28 15.37
N LYS A 259 -25.80 7.16 14.66
CA LYS A 259 -26.48 8.32 15.26
C LYS A 259 -27.99 8.08 15.36
N ILE A 260 -28.37 7.03 16.08
CA ILE A 260 -29.70 6.93 16.68
C ILE A 260 -29.48 6.77 18.18
N TYR A 261 -29.54 7.90 18.89
CA TYR A 261 -30.36 8.21 20.06
C TYR A 261 -29.95 9.58 20.62
#